data_AF-A0A6V7I7L4-F1
#
_entry.id   AF-A0A6V7I7L4-F1
#
_cell.length_a   1.000
_cell.length_b   1.000
_cell.length_c   1.000
_cell.angle_alpha   90.00
_cell.angle_beta   90.00
_cell.angle_gamma   90.00
#
_symmetry.space_group_name_H-M   'P 1'
#
loop_
_entity.id
_entity.type
_entity.pdbx_description
1 polymer ?
#
loop_
_entity_poly.entity_id
_entity_poly.type
_entity_poly.pdbx_seq_one_letter_code
_entity_poly.pdbx_strand_id
1 'polypeptide(L)'
;VVYESPSRPLQYRDSAYESRRHSQMTGMTLDNFRLLSVLGRGHFGKVILSQYRNTGEYFAIKALKKGDIIARDEVESLLSEKRIFEVANTTRHPFLVNLFACFQTE
;
A
#
# COMPACT_ATOMS: atom_id res chain seq x y z
N VAL A 1 23.13 31.20 10.19
CA VAL A 1 23.22 30.06 9.27
C VAL A 1 21.94 30.04 8.46
N VAL A 2 22.02 30.41 7.18
CA VAL A 2 20.86 30.39 6.28
C VAL A 2 20.57 28.92 5.99
N TYR A 3 19.40 28.42 6.41
CA TYR A 3 18.90 27.15 5.93
C TYR A 3 18.38 27.38 4.51
N GLU A 4 19.22 27.11 3.51
CA GLU A 4 18.72 26.93 2.15
C GLU A 4 17.94 25.62 2.10
N SER A 5 16.62 25.73 2.06
CA SER A 5 15.75 24.61 1.73
C SER A 5 16.12 24.10 0.33
N PRO A 6 16.50 22.83 0.15
CA PRO A 6 16.73 22.30 -1.18
C PRO A 6 15.41 22.37 -1.95
N SER A 7 15.38 23.25 -2.95
CA SER A 7 14.31 23.46 -3.92
C SER A 7 14.26 22.30 -4.91
N ARG A 8 14.02 21.09 -4.39
CA ARG A 8 13.40 20.02 -5.18
C ARG A 8 11.97 19.93 -4.67
N PRO A 9 10.97 20.36 -5.44
CA PRO A 9 9.62 19.90 -5.17
C PRO A 9 9.73 18.37 -5.15
N LEU A 10 9.37 17.75 -4.04
CA LEU A 10 8.93 16.37 -4.07
C LEU A 10 7.69 16.38 -4.97
N GLN A 11 7.90 16.31 -6.28
CA GLN A 11 6.88 15.89 -7.22
C GLN A 11 6.59 14.45 -6.80
N TYR A 12 5.72 14.29 -5.82
CA TYR A 12 4.99 13.07 -5.58
C TYR A 12 4.26 12.82 -6.89
N ARG A 13 4.92 12.09 -7.81
CA ARG A 13 4.44 11.91 -9.17
C ARG A 13 3.03 11.35 -9.06
N ASP A 14 2.09 12.04 -9.70
CA ASP A 14 0.69 11.65 -9.79
C ASP A 14 0.49 10.38 -10.65
N SER A 15 1.56 9.68 -11.01
CA SER A 15 1.58 8.39 -11.73
C SER A 15 0.81 7.31 -10.97
N ALA A 16 0.82 7.34 -9.63
CA ALA A 16 -0.02 6.48 -8.81
C ALA A 16 -1.52 6.82 -8.91
N TYR A 17 -1.90 8.04 -9.33
CA TYR A 17 -3.31 8.39 -9.58
C TYR A 17 -3.82 7.92 -10.94
N GLU A 18 -3.04 8.08 -12.01
CA GLU A 18 -3.40 7.53 -13.31
C GLU A 18 -3.46 5.99 -13.29
N SER A 19 -2.50 5.37 -12.59
CA SER A 19 -2.49 3.91 -12.39
C SER A 19 -3.71 3.39 -11.63
N ARG A 20 -4.33 4.22 -10.76
CA ARG A 20 -5.53 3.85 -9.98
C ARG A 20 -6.80 3.73 -10.82
N ARG A 21 -6.96 4.54 -11.87
CA ARG A 21 -8.11 4.40 -12.79
C ARG A 21 -8.08 3.06 -13.54
N HIS A 22 -6.89 2.54 -13.82
CA HIS A 22 -6.72 1.22 -14.44
C HIS A 22 -6.83 0.07 -13.42
N SER A 23 -6.27 0.25 -12.22
CA SER A 23 -6.21 -0.80 -11.20
C SER A 23 -7.55 -1.08 -10.50
N GLN A 24 -8.43 -0.09 -10.32
CA GLN A 24 -9.70 -0.33 -9.61
C GLN A 24 -10.70 -1.18 -10.40
N MET A 25 -10.46 -1.43 -11.70
CA MET A 25 -11.40 -2.18 -12.55
C MET A 25 -10.96 -3.60 -12.92
N THR A 26 -9.72 -4.02 -12.65
CA THR A 26 -9.26 -5.37 -13.04
C THR A 26 -8.25 -5.98 -12.07
N GLY A 27 -8.59 -7.16 -11.53
CA GLY A 27 -7.74 -8.27 -11.06
C GLY A 27 -6.29 -8.00 -10.65
N MET A 28 -6.03 -7.09 -9.71
CA MET A 28 -4.68 -6.95 -9.16
C MET A 28 -4.32 -8.18 -8.32
N THR A 29 -3.19 -8.79 -8.64
CA THR A 29 -2.65 -9.96 -7.95
C THR A 29 -1.23 -9.70 -7.47
N LEU A 30 -0.69 -10.63 -6.69
CA LEU A 30 0.69 -10.57 -6.22
C LEU A 30 1.70 -10.59 -7.39
N ASP A 31 1.34 -11.23 -8.51
CA ASP A 31 2.22 -11.37 -9.69
C ASP A 31 2.52 -10.05 -10.38
N ASN A 32 1.63 -9.07 -10.23
CA ASN A 32 1.88 -7.72 -10.73
C ASN A 32 3.02 -7.00 -9.99
N PHE A 33 3.52 -7.57 -8.89
CA PHE A 33 4.58 -7.01 -8.09
C PHE A 33 5.85 -7.87 -8.13
N ARG A 34 6.99 -7.19 -8.08
CA ARG A 34 8.28 -7.80 -7.78
C ARG A 34 8.57 -7.55 -6.31
N LEU A 35 8.59 -8.60 -5.50
CA LEU A 35 8.94 -8.52 -4.08
C LEU A 35 10.47 -8.36 -3.95
N LEU A 36 10.93 -7.35 -3.22
CA LEU A 36 12.34 -6.99 -3.15
C LEU A 36 12.96 -7.33 -1.80
N SER A 37 12.43 -6.75 -0.72
CA SER A 37 13.00 -6.91 0.63
C SER A 37 11.93 -6.78 1.70
N VAL A 38 12.23 -7.28 2.90
CA VAL A 38 11.33 -7.15 4.04
C VAL A 38 11.68 -5.88 4.79
N LEU A 39 10.70 -4.98 4.91
CA LEU A 39 10.82 -3.73 5.66
C LEU A 39 10.53 -3.91 7.14
N GLY A 40 9.64 -4.85 7.49
CA GLY A 40 9.25 -5.09 8.87
C GLY A 40 8.50 -6.40 9.08
N ARG A 41 8.54 -6.90 10.31
CA ARG A 41 7.76 -8.04 10.79
C ARG A 41 7.21 -7.71 12.17
N GLY A 42 5.95 -8.01 12.42
CA GLY A 42 5.35 -7.78 13.73
C GLY A 42 4.00 -8.46 13.87
N HIS A 43 3.29 -8.10 14.94
CA HIS A 43 1.96 -8.62 15.23
C HIS A 43 0.98 -8.42 14.08
N PHE A 44 1.09 -7.27 13.39
CA PHE A 44 0.26 -6.85 12.26
C PHE A 44 0.73 -7.40 10.91
N GLY A 45 1.56 -8.44 10.91
CA GLY A 45 2.02 -9.11 9.69
C GLY A 45 3.41 -8.70 9.21
N LYS A 46 3.64 -8.93 7.92
CA LYS A 46 4.94 -8.73 7.25
C LYS A 46 4.82 -7.61 6.23
N VAL A 47 5.70 -6.62 6.30
CA VAL A 47 5.74 -5.52 5.34
C VAL A 47 6.89 -5.74 4.36
N ILE A 48 6.58 -5.74 3.07
CA ILE A 48 7.51 -6.07 1.99
C ILE A 48 7.64 -4.89 1.03
N LEU A 49 8.86 -4.41 0.81
CA LEU A 49 9.17 -3.48 -0.27
C LEU A 49 8.96 -4.21 -1.59
N SER A 50 8.11 -3.64 -2.44
CA SER A 50 7.69 -4.25 -3.69
C SER A 50 7.68 -3.22 -4.80
N GLN A 51 8.06 -3.62 -6.01
CA GLN A 51 7.98 -2.77 -7.19
C GLN A 51 6.79 -3.22 -8.04
N TYR A 52 5.89 -2.29 -8.37
CA TYR A 52 4.81 -2.56 -9.31
C TYR A 52 5.39 -2.69 -10.72
N ARG A 53 5.20 -3.85 -11.36
CA ARG A 53 5.88 -4.19 -12.62
C ARG A 53 5.51 -3.24 -13.77
N ASN A 54 4.26 -2.77 -13.80
CA ASN A 54 3.77 -1.95 -14.90
C ASN A 54 4.41 -0.55 -14.93
N THR A 55 4.61 0.08 -13.77
CA THR A 55 5.11 1.46 -13.69
C THR A 55 6.53 1.58 -13.16
N GLY A 56 7.06 0.52 -12.53
CA GLY A 56 8.32 0.57 -11.80
C GLY A 56 8.25 1.31 -10.47
N GLU A 57 7.07 1.77 -10.04
CA GLU A 57 6.87 2.45 -8.76
C GLU A 57 7.01 1.50 -7.58
N TYR A 58 7.52 2.03 -6.46
CA TYR A 58 7.76 1.26 -5.25
C TYR A 58 6.61 1.43 -4.26
N PHE A 59 6.23 0.32 -3.65
CA PHE A 59 5.16 0.21 -2.66
C PHE A 59 5.60 -0.64 -1.47
N ALA A 60 4.92 -0.46 -0.34
CA ALA A 60 5.00 -1.35 0.80
C ALA A 60 3.75 -2.24 0.82
N ILE A 61 3.93 -3.55 0.68
CA ILE A 61 2.83 -4.53 0.79
C ILE A 61 2.79 -5.06 2.23
N LYS A 62 1.69 -4.82 2.94
CA LYS A 62 1.37 -5.45 4.23
C LYS A 62 0.71 -6.81 3.96
N ALA A 63 1.45 -7.89 4.17
CA ALA A 63 0.98 -9.26 4.00
C ALA A 63 0.54 -9.85 5.36
N LEU A 64 -0.71 -10.31 5.39
CA LEU A 64 -1.35 -10.94 6.55
C LEU A 64 -1.75 -12.37 6.19
N LYS A 65 -1.62 -13.31 7.13
CA LYS A 65 -2.02 -14.71 6.94
C LYS A 65 -3.49 -14.88 7.36
N LYS A 66 -4.34 -15.38 6.47
CA LYS A 66 -5.77 -15.63 6.77
C LYS A 66 -5.95 -16.51 8.01
N GLY A 67 -5.17 -17.58 8.14
CA GLY A 67 -5.23 -18.49 9.30
C GLY A 67 -4.96 -17.78 10.63
N ASP A 68 -3.98 -16.86 10.68
CA ASP A 68 -3.66 -16.11 11.90
C ASP A 68 -4.79 -15.12 12.25
N ILE A 69 -5.39 -14.49 11.25
CA ILE A 69 -6.53 -13.57 11.43
C ILE A 69 -7.74 -14.32 12.00
N ILE A 70 -8.06 -15.49 11.44
CA ILE A 70 -9.18 -16.33 11.88
C ILE A 70 -8.93 -16.84 13.30
N ALA A 71 -7.72 -17.33 13.59
CA ALA A 71 -7.37 -17.86 14.91
C ALA A 71 -7.47 -16.81 16.03
N ARG A 72 -7.38 -15.52 15.70
CA ARG A 72 -7.48 -14.39 16.63
C ARG A 72 -8.86 -13.72 16.64
N ASP A 73 -9.80 -14.19 15.83
CA ASP A 73 -11.12 -13.57 15.64
C ASP A 73 -11.05 -12.09 15.19
N GLU A 74 -10.05 -11.76 14.36
CA GLU A 74 -9.76 -10.37 13.93
C GLU A 74 -10.34 -10.02 12.54
N VAL A 75 -11.26 -10.84 12.01
CA VAL A 75 -11.80 -10.66 10.65
C VAL A 75 -12.52 -9.32 10.49
N GLU A 76 -13.42 -8.96 11.42
CA GLU A 76 -14.14 -7.69 11.37
C GLU A 76 -13.23 -6.48 11.53
N SER A 77 -12.22 -6.60 12.40
CA SER A 77 -11.21 -5.57 12.62
C SER A 77 -10.41 -5.30 11.33
N LEU A 78 -10.01 -6.36 10.63
CA LEU A 78 -9.32 -6.24 9.34
C LEU A 78 -10.18 -5.58 8.26
N LEU A 79 -11.46 -5.96 8.16
CA LEU A 79 -12.39 -5.34 7.21
C LEU A 79 -12.64 -3.86 7.54
N SER A 80 -12.68 -3.51 8.82
CA SER A 80 -12.79 -2.13 9.28
C SER A 80 -11.54 -1.32 8.92
N GLU A 81 -10.34 -1.88 9.13
CA GLU A 81 -9.07 -1.26 8.72
C GLU A 81 -9.09 -0.93 7.21
N LYS A 82 -9.48 -1.90 6.38
CA LYS A 82 -9.60 -1.71 4.93
C LYS A 82 -10.55 -0.54 4.59
N ARG A 83 -11.74 -0.50 5.19
CA ARG A 83 -12.73 0.55 4.93
C ARG A 83 -12.22 1.94 5.34
N ILE A 84 -11.52 2.04 6.47
CA ILE A 84 -10.90 3.29 6.92
C ILE A 84 -9.89 3.78 5.89
N PHE A 85 -9.02 2.90 5.40
CA PHE A 85 -8.07 3.25 4.35
C PHE A 85 -8.76 3.71 3.07
N GLU A 86 -9.81 3.01 2.61
CA GLU A 86 -10.56 3.40 1.40
C GLU A 86 -11.15 4.81 1.52
N VAL A 87 -11.73 5.16 2.66
CA VAL A 87 -12.28 6.49 2.93
C VAL A 87 -11.18 7.55 3.03
N ALA A 88 -10.14 7.32 3.85
CA ALA A 88 -9.06 8.29 4.06
C ALA A 88 -8.27 8.58 2.77
N ASN A 89 -8.14 7.58 1.91
CA ASN A 89 -7.42 7.67 0.64
C ASN A 89 -8.13 8.56 -0.41
N THR A 90 -9.40 8.92 -0.19
CA THR A 90 -10.12 9.90 -1.04
C THR A 90 -9.49 11.30 -0.94
N THR A 91 -9.01 11.68 0.25
CA THR A 91 -8.40 13.00 0.51
C THR A 91 -6.92 13.05 0.15
N ARG A 92 -6.22 11.90 0.08
CA ARG A 92 -4.78 11.81 -0.22
C ARG A 92 -3.92 12.78 0.61
N HIS A 93 -4.15 12.76 1.92
CA HIS A 93 -3.45 13.67 2.81
C HIS A 93 -1.93 13.43 2.77
N PRO A 94 -1.09 14.46 2.65
CA PRO A 94 0.36 14.31 2.46
C PRO A 94 1.08 13.65 3.64
N PHE A 95 0.45 13.60 4.82
CA PHE A 95 0.99 12.97 6.02
C PHE A 95 0.36 11.60 6.33
N LEU A 96 -0.51 11.09 5.46
CA LEU A 96 -1.07 9.74 5.59
C LEU A 96 -0.53 8.82 4.50
N VAL A 97 -0.20 7.60 4.89
CA VAL A 97 0.11 6.55 3.93
C VAL A 97 -1.18 6.17 3.23
N ASN A 98 -1.15 6.24 1.90
CA ASN A 98 -2.29 6.01 1.04
C ASN A 98 -2.36 4.54 0.60
N LEU A 99 -3.57 3.99 0.51
CA LEU A 99 -3.78 2.63 0.01
C LEU A 99 -3.72 2.61 -1.52
N PHE A 100 -2.81 1.82 -2.11
CA PHE A 100 -2.79 1.65 -3.56
C PHE A 100 -3.84 0.64 -4.01
N ALA A 101 -3.82 -0.55 -3.42
CA ALA A 101 -4.75 -1.63 -3.69
C ALA A 101 -4.79 -2.61 -2.50
N CYS A 102 -5.83 -3.44 -2.47
CA CYS A 102 -5.98 -4.53 -1.51
C CYS A 102 -6.53 -5.76 -2.24
N PHE A 103 -5.82 -6.89 -2.14
CA PHE A 103 -6.20 -8.16 -2.78
C PHE A 103 -5.87 -9.33 -1.84
N GLN A 104 -6.44 -10.49 -2.14
CA GLN A 104 -6.18 -11.74 -1.45
C GLN A 104 -5.61 -12.76 -2.42
N THR A 105 -4.71 -13.62 -1.96
CA THR A 105 -4.33 -14.85 -2.68
C THR A 105 -5.28 -15.97 -2.30
N GLU A 106 -5.29 -17.08 -3.04
CA GLU A 106 -5.89 -18.33 -2.57
C GLU A 106 -5.25 -18.76 -1.25
#